data_AF-A0A7S1PLU0-F1
#
_entry.id   AF-A0A7S1PLU0-F1
#
_cell.length_a   1.000
_cell.length_b   1.000
_cell.length_c   1.000
_cell.angle_alpha   90.00
_cell.angle_beta   90.00
_cell.angle_gamma   90.00
#
_symmetry.space_group_name_H-M   'P 1'
#
loop_
_entity.id
_entity.type
_entity.pdbx_description
1 polymer ?
#
loop_
_entity_poly.entity_id
_entity_poly.type
_entity_poly.pdbx_seq_one_letter_code
_entity_poly.pdbx_strand_id
1 'polypeptide(L)'
;LLGVWAVEISLAHLNDLRLRAQGAKGRETLDAERARLRELLKDVRDLDVHPTVYHLLQSHGWLEELAIFAESRRDYTTVILHHVSQRDFAGAIRKLSDFSSAGTGEDLVCRFAPVLFGAEPHEFVSLMLRQQLNSVDPLSVLPALNSPRASLEHRSEAIRYLEHAVRHHPELMGRSADASDEADAGA
;
A
#
# COMPACT_ATOMS: atom_id res chain seq x y z
N LEU A 1 27.92 1.89 -7.33
CA LEU A 1 28.62 2.49 -6.18
C LEU A 1 28.68 4.02 -6.26
N LEU A 2 29.20 4.63 -7.34
CA LEU A 2 29.23 6.10 -7.48
C LEU A 2 27.87 6.79 -7.32
N GLY A 3 26.79 6.18 -7.82
CA GLY A 3 25.43 6.72 -7.65
C GLY A 3 24.94 6.79 -6.20
N VAL A 4 25.36 5.86 -5.33
CA VAL A 4 25.02 5.89 -3.90
C VAL A 4 25.68 7.07 -3.22
N TRP A 5 26.98 7.24 -3.47
CA TRP A 5 27.75 8.36 -2.93
C TRP A 5 27.18 9.70 -3.40
N ALA A 6 26.79 9.80 -4.67
CA ALA A 6 26.13 11.01 -5.19
C ALA A 6 24.84 11.30 -4.43
N VAL A 7 23.98 10.30 -4.21
CA VAL A 7 22.73 10.45 -3.45
C VAL A 7 23.02 10.85 -2.01
N GLU A 8 23.97 10.21 -1.33
CA GLU A 8 24.34 10.53 0.06
C GLU A 8 24.84 11.97 0.20
N ILE A 9 25.71 12.42 -0.70
CA ILE A 9 26.20 13.81 -0.72
C ILE A 9 25.05 14.79 -0.97
N SER A 10 24.15 14.49 -1.92
CA SER A 10 22.96 15.32 -2.16
C SER A 10 22.05 15.39 -0.95
N LEU A 11 21.84 14.29 -0.22
CA LEU A 11 21.02 14.26 0.99
C LEU A 11 21.65 15.03 2.15
N ALA A 12 22.97 14.92 2.32
CA ALA A 12 23.71 15.71 3.29
C ALA A 12 23.61 17.21 2.97
N HIS A 13 23.75 17.58 1.69
CA HIS A 13 23.60 18.96 1.23
C HIS A 13 22.19 19.50 1.48
N LEU A 14 21.15 18.72 1.18
CA LEU A 14 19.76 19.09 1.45
C LEU A 14 19.47 19.26 2.94
N ASN A 15 20.07 18.45 3.81
CA ASN A 15 19.92 18.60 5.25
C ASN A 15 20.55 19.91 5.75
N ASP A 16 21.74 20.26 5.28
CA ASP A 16 22.38 21.54 5.61
C ASP A 16 21.55 22.73 5.07
N LEU A 17 21.07 22.65 3.83
CA LEU A 17 20.19 23.66 3.26
C LEU A 17 18.89 23.81 4.04
N ARG A 18 18.27 22.70 4.47
CA ARG A 18 17.04 22.74 5.28
C ARG A 18 17.25 23.48 6.61
N LEU A 19 18.44 23.35 7.22
CA LEU A 19 18.78 24.06 8.46
C LEU A 19 19.03 25.56 8.23
N ARG A 20 19.56 25.93 7.06
CA ARG A 20 19.90 27.32 6.72
C ARG A 20 18.80 28.07 5.98
N ALA A 21 17.84 27.37 5.40
CA ALA A 21 16.77 27.94 4.60
C ALA A 21 15.87 28.84 5.45
N GLN A 22 15.97 30.15 5.24
CA GLN A 22 15.10 31.16 5.86
C GLN A 22 14.39 31.99 4.78
N GLY A 23 13.12 32.29 5.01
CA GLY A 23 12.29 33.07 4.10
C GLY A 23 11.97 32.34 2.77
N ALA A 24 11.29 33.05 1.87
CA ALA A 24 10.81 32.49 0.60
C ALA A 24 11.96 32.00 -0.30
N LYS A 25 13.05 32.77 -0.41
CA LYS A 25 14.21 32.43 -1.25
C LYS A 25 14.90 31.14 -0.82
N GLY A 26 15.03 30.89 0.50
CA GLY A 26 15.61 29.65 1.01
C GLY A 26 14.74 28.42 0.75
N ARG A 27 13.42 28.60 0.67
CA ARG A 27 12.48 27.53 0.31
C ARG A 27 12.54 27.20 -1.18
N GLU A 28 12.62 28.21 -2.03
CA GLU A 28 12.80 28.05 -3.48
C GLU A 28 14.10 27.30 -3.82
N THR A 29 15.21 27.65 -3.16
CA THR A 29 16.48 26.93 -3.36
C THR A 29 16.38 25.48 -2.88
N LEU A 30 15.75 25.23 -1.73
CA LEU A 30 15.54 23.88 -1.24
C LEU A 30 14.70 23.03 -2.21
N ASP A 31 13.61 23.58 -2.73
CA ASP A 31 12.75 22.87 -3.69
C ASP A 31 13.47 22.61 -5.02
N ALA A 32 14.34 23.51 -5.47
CA ALA A 32 15.18 23.30 -6.64
C ALA A 32 16.19 22.15 -6.44
N GLU A 33 16.87 22.08 -5.28
CA GLU A 33 17.78 20.98 -4.98
C GLU A 33 17.05 19.65 -4.77
N ARG A 34 15.83 19.68 -4.20
CA ARG A 34 14.97 18.48 -4.13
C ARG A 34 14.62 17.98 -5.52
N ALA A 35 14.33 18.87 -6.47
CA ALA A 35 14.07 18.48 -7.85
C ALA A 35 15.30 17.80 -8.49
N ARG A 36 16.51 18.30 -8.23
CA ARG A 36 17.75 17.66 -8.68
C ARG A 36 17.98 16.29 -8.05
N LEU A 37 17.69 16.14 -6.76
CA LEU A 37 17.73 14.82 -6.11
C LEU A 37 16.77 13.84 -6.81
N ARG A 38 15.56 14.28 -7.16
CA ARG A 38 14.58 13.43 -7.86
C ARG A 38 15.07 13.00 -9.24
N GLU A 39 15.75 13.87 -9.97
CA GLU A 39 16.41 13.52 -11.24
C GLU A 39 17.48 12.44 -11.00
N LEU A 40 18.36 12.66 -10.03
CA LEU A 40 19.39 11.68 -9.67
C LEU A 40 18.80 10.32 -9.26
N LEU A 41 17.69 10.33 -8.52
CA LEU A 41 16.97 9.11 -8.11
C LEU A 41 16.41 8.33 -9.31
N LYS A 42 15.98 9.02 -10.39
CA LYS A 42 15.60 8.35 -11.63
C LYS A 42 16.79 7.68 -12.30
N ASP A 43 17.95 8.34 -12.32
CA ASP A 43 19.16 7.81 -12.95
C ASP A 43 19.70 6.56 -12.23
N VAL A 44 19.57 6.51 -10.90
CA VAL A 44 19.99 5.34 -10.11
C VAL A 44 18.89 4.28 -9.96
N ARG A 45 17.70 4.48 -10.54
CA ARG A 45 16.55 3.60 -10.39
C ARG A 45 16.86 2.17 -10.80
N ASP A 46 17.51 1.99 -11.94
CA ASP A 46 17.71 0.66 -12.54
C ASP A 46 19.00 -0.03 -12.01
N LEU A 47 19.70 0.61 -11.07
CA LEU A 47 20.89 0.07 -10.44
C LEU A 47 20.55 -0.83 -9.25
N ASP A 48 21.39 -1.83 -9.01
CA ASP A 48 21.27 -2.76 -7.87
C ASP A 48 21.68 -2.15 -6.51
N VAL A 49 21.67 -0.82 -6.42
CA VAL A 49 21.98 -0.07 -5.19
C VAL A 49 20.74 0.46 -4.48
N HIS A 50 19.56 0.11 -4.99
CA HIS A 50 18.28 0.56 -4.47
C HIS A 50 18.09 0.31 -2.96
N PRO A 51 18.49 -0.82 -2.33
CA PRO A 51 18.26 -1.01 -0.89
C PRO A 51 19.01 0.02 -0.05
N THR A 52 20.22 0.38 -0.49
CA THR A 52 21.03 1.43 0.14
C THR A 52 20.38 2.80 -0.06
N VAL A 53 19.86 3.09 -1.25
CA VAL A 53 19.15 4.35 -1.53
C VAL A 53 17.89 4.49 -0.65
N TYR A 54 17.09 3.43 -0.49
CA TYR A 54 15.96 3.41 0.45
C TYR A 54 16.41 3.72 1.88
N HIS A 55 17.46 3.04 2.35
CA HIS A 55 17.98 3.25 3.70
C HIS A 55 18.46 4.69 3.92
N LEU A 56 19.18 5.28 2.95
CA LEU A 56 19.65 6.66 3.01
C LEU A 56 18.48 7.65 3.06
N LEU A 57 17.49 7.51 2.18
CA LEU A 57 16.32 8.40 2.15
C LEU A 57 15.53 8.33 3.47
N GLN A 58 15.33 7.13 4.00
CA GLN A 58 14.65 6.92 5.27
C GLN A 58 15.44 7.53 6.45
N SER A 59 16.76 7.31 6.49
CA SER A 59 17.63 7.79 7.57
C SER A 59 17.73 9.31 7.62
N HIS A 60 17.74 9.97 6.45
CA HIS A 60 17.74 11.43 6.37
C HIS A 60 16.35 12.06 6.53
N GLY A 61 15.28 11.26 6.52
CA GLY A 61 13.89 11.70 6.72
C GLY A 61 13.24 12.32 5.47
N TRP A 62 13.74 12.04 4.28
CA TRP A 62 13.18 12.53 3.01
C TRP A 62 12.14 11.53 2.47
N LEU A 63 11.04 11.38 3.22
CA LEU A 63 10.00 10.38 2.95
C LEU A 63 9.23 10.64 1.64
N GLU A 64 9.05 11.90 1.25
CA GLU A 64 8.42 12.24 -0.03
C GLU A 64 9.25 11.74 -1.22
N GLU A 65 10.56 12.00 -1.20
CA GLU A 65 11.48 11.53 -2.23
C GLU A 65 11.59 10.00 -2.22
N LEU A 66 11.51 9.37 -1.05
CA LEU A 66 11.41 7.92 -0.90
C LEU A 66 10.15 7.36 -1.56
N ALA A 67 8.98 7.98 -1.35
CA ALA A 67 7.74 7.54 -1.98
C ALA A 67 7.78 7.69 -3.51
N ILE A 68 8.35 8.79 -4.02
CA ILE A 68 8.55 9.00 -5.46
C ILE A 68 9.49 7.94 -6.04
N PHE A 69 10.59 7.63 -5.34
CA PHE A 69 11.52 6.59 -5.75
C PHE A 69 10.84 5.20 -5.76
N ALA A 70 10.07 4.88 -4.72
CA ALA A 70 9.30 3.65 -4.63
C ALA A 70 8.28 3.52 -5.77
N GLU A 71 7.55 4.59 -6.09
CA GLU A 71 6.59 4.63 -7.19
C GLU A 71 7.28 4.37 -8.54
N SER A 72 8.46 4.98 -8.76
CA SER A 72 9.23 4.76 -10.00
C SER A 72 9.67 3.30 -10.17
N ARG A 73 9.91 2.60 -9.06
CA ARG A 73 10.31 1.19 -9.01
C ARG A 73 9.15 0.22 -8.91
N ARG A 74 7.90 0.72 -8.87
CA ARG A 74 6.69 -0.09 -8.63
C ARG A 74 6.73 -0.85 -7.29
N ASP A 75 7.41 -0.30 -6.30
CA ASP A 75 7.37 -0.79 -4.91
C ASP A 75 6.11 -0.27 -4.22
N TYR A 76 5.01 -0.99 -4.47
CA TYR A 76 3.68 -0.62 -4.01
C TYR A 76 3.55 -0.65 -2.47
N THR A 77 4.29 -1.54 -1.81
CA THR A 77 4.28 -1.64 -0.34
C THR A 77 4.76 -0.34 0.28
N THR A 78 5.91 0.15 -0.17
CA THR A 78 6.50 1.36 0.38
C THR A 78 5.67 2.60 0.07
N VAL A 79 5.06 2.69 -1.12
CA VAL A 79 4.15 3.80 -1.47
C VAL A 79 2.93 3.83 -0.56
N ILE A 80 2.25 2.68 -0.37
CA ILE A 80 1.06 2.61 0.49
C ILE A 80 1.43 2.93 1.94
N LEU A 81 2.56 2.39 2.43
CA LEU A 81 3.05 2.66 3.78
C LEU A 81 3.30 4.16 4.01
N HIS A 82 3.83 4.87 3.01
CA HIS A 82 4.01 6.33 3.06
C HIS A 82 2.68 7.05 3.26
N HIS A 83 1.67 6.78 2.42
CA HIS A 83 0.34 7.39 2.56
C HIS A 83 -0.30 7.07 3.92
N VAL A 84 -0.21 5.81 4.38
CA VAL A 84 -0.68 5.39 5.70
C VAL A 84 0.03 6.16 6.83
N SER A 85 1.34 6.35 6.73
CA SER A 85 2.13 7.08 7.74
C SER A 85 1.72 8.56 7.85
N GLN A 86 1.29 9.15 6.74
CA GLN A 86 0.78 10.53 6.70
C GLN A 86 -0.69 10.66 7.12
N ARG A 87 -1.34 9.54 7.46
CA ARG A 87 -2.79 9.45 7.69
C ARG A 87 -3.62 9.81 6.46
N ASP A 88 -3.04 9.72 5.27
CA ASP A 88 -3.76 9.85 4.01
C ASP A 88 -4.32 8.48 3.58
N PHE A 89 -5.33 8.02 4.32
CA PHE A 89 -5.95 6.72 4.07
C PHE A 89 -6.70 6.69 2.73
N ALA A 90 -7.30 7.80 2.32
CA ALA A 90 -7.97 7.92 1.03
C ALA A 90 -6.97 7.78 -0.14
N GLY A 91 -5.80 8.43 -0.05
CA GLY A 91 -4.72 8.26 -1.02
C GLY A 91 -4.18 6.82 -1.04
N ALA A 92 -4.01 6.20 0.13
CA ALA A 92 -3.60 4.81 0.24
C ALA A 92 -4.58 3.85 -0.44
N ILE A 93 -5.89 4.02 -0.23
CA ILE A 93 -6.96 3.23 -0.87
C ILE A 93 -6.95 3.43 -2.38
N ARG A 94 -6.77 4.66 -2.87
CA ARG A 94 -6.66 4.94 -4.31
C ARG A 94 -5.47 4.23 -4.93
N LYS A 95 -4.29 4.35 -4.32
CA LYS A 95 -3.07 3.67 -4.79
C LYS A 95 -3.23 2.15 -4.76
N LEU A 96 -3.86 1.61 -3.73
CA LEU A 96 -4.18 0.18 -3.65
C LEU A 96 -5.09 -0.27 -4.82
N SER A 97 -6.10 0.53 -5.18
CA SER A 97 -6.96 0.27 -6.35
C SER A 97 -6.17 0.24 -7.66
N ASP A 98 -5.26 1.21 -7.85
CA ASP A 98 -4.45 1.33 -9.07
C ASP A 98 -3.51 0.13 -9.22
N PHE A 99 -2.90 -0.31 -8.12
CA PHE A 99 -1.94 -1.41 -8.11
C PHE A 99 -2.59 -2.80 -8.15
N SER A 100 -3.81 -2.94 -7.62
CA SER A 100 -4.53 -4.21 -7.73
C SER A 100 -4.83 -4.60 -9.17
N SER A 101 -5.02 -3.61 -10.04
CA SER A 101 -5.19 -3.84 -11.47
C SER A 101 -3.92 -4.36 -12.17
N ALA A 102 -2.76 -4.29 -11.52
CA ALA A 102 -1.46 -4.71 -12.04
C ALA A 102 -1.05 -6.14 -11.62
N GLY A 103 -1.92 -6.89 -10.93
CA GLY A 103 -1.73 -8.31 -10.62
C GLY A 103 -0.99 -8.64 -9.30
N THR A 104 -0.57 -7.64 -8.51
CA THR A 104 0.03 -7.81 -7.17
C THR A 104 -0.92 -7.36 -6.04
N GLY A 105 -2.21 -7.20 -6.35
CA GLY A 105 -3.19 -6.61 -5.45
C GLY A 105 -3.50 -7.41 -4.20
N GLU A 106 -3.57 -8.73 -4.30
CA GLU A 106 -4.15 -9.58 -3.25
C GLU A 106 -3.33 -9.54 -1.95
N ASP A 107 -2.00 -9.71 -2.04
CA ASP A 107 -1.10 -9.64 -0.89
C ASP A 107 -1.10 -8.25 -0.23
N LEU A 108 -1.11 -7.19 -1.05
CA LEU A 108 -1.15 -5.81 -0.56
C LEU A 108 -2.47 -5.50 0.16
N VAL A 109 -3.59 -5.93 -0.42
CA VAL A 109 -4.92 -5.75 0.17
C VAL A 109 -4.97 -6.46 1.53
N CYS A 110 -4.58 -7.73 1.59
CA CYS A 110 -4.59 -8.49 2.83
C CYS A 110 -3.69 -7.84 3.90
N ARG A 111 -2.49 -7.40 3.51
CA ARG A 111 -1.52 -6.79 4.42
C ARG A 111 -1.99 -5.46 5.01
N PHE A 112 -2.61 -4.60 4.19
CA PHE A 112 -3.05 -3.27 4.62
C PHE A 112 -4.50 -3.22 5.09
N ALA A 113 -5.29 -4.29 4.90
CA ALA A 113 -6.69 -4.37 5.30
C ALA A 113 -6.95 -3.96 6.76
N PRO A 114 -6.21 -4.45 7.79
CA PRO A 114 -6.49 -4.09 9.18
C PRO A 114 -6.35 -2.58 9.45
N VAL A 115 -5.39 -1.93 8.77
CA VAL A 115 -5.09 -0.51 8.95
C VAL A 115 -6.09 0.34 8.19
N LEU A 116 -6.37 0.00 6.93
CA LEU A 116 -7.29 0.77 6.08
C LEU A 116 -8.74 0.62 6.55
N PHE A 117 -9.17 -0.59 6.89
CA PHE A 117 -10.52 -0.84 7.42
C PHE A 117 -10.73 -0.18 8.78
N GLY A 118 -9.71 -0.18 9.65
CA GLY A 118 -9.80 0.46 10.97
C GLY A 118 -9.83 1.99 10.91
N ALA A 119 -9.33 2.60 9.84
CA ALA A 119 -9.34 4.04 9.66
C ALA A 119 -10.56 4.52 8.87
N GLU A 120 -10.83 3.89 7.72
CA GLU A 120 -11.86 4.27 6.76
C GLU A 120 -12.64 3.03 6.28
N PRO A 121 -13.54 2.46 7.11
CA PRO A 121 -14.21 1.19 6.82
C PRO A 121 -15.10 1.28 5.57
N HIS A 122 -15.81 2.40 5.38
CA HIS A 122 -16.72 2.59 4.24
C HIS A 122 -15.96 2.64 2.90
N GLU A 123 -14.90 3.43 2.81
CA GLU A 123 -14.10 3.57 1.59
C GLU A 123 -13.37 2.27 1.25
N PHE A 124 -12.83 1.59 2.27
CA PHE A 124 -12.18 0.30 2.09
C PHE A 124 -13.14 -0.77 1.56
N VAL A 125 -14.31 -0.93 2.18
CA VAL A 125 -15.32 -1.91 1.71
C VAL A 125 -15.84 -1.52 0.33
N SER A 126 -16.10 -0.24 0.08
CA SER A 126 -16.53 0.23 -1.25
C SER A 126 -15.51 -0.06 -2.35
N LEU A 127 -14.21 -0.05 -2.03
CA LEU A 127 -13.15 -0.51 -2.92
C LEU A 127 -13.20 -2.02 -3.11
N MET A 128 -13.32 -2.80 -2.04
CA MET A 128 -13.38 -4.27 -2.10
C MET A 128 -14.59 -4.82 -2.88
N LEU A 129 -15.70 -4.09 -2.92
CA LEU A 129 -16.89 -4.45 -3.69
C LEU A 129 -16.73 -4.21 -5.21
N ARG A 130 -15.61 -3.61 -5.65
CA ARG A 130 -15.36 -3.37 -7.08
C ARG A 130 -14.87 -4.65 -7.76
N GLN A 131 -15.31 -4.85 -9.00
CA GLN A 131 -15.02 -6.05 -9.79
C GLN A 131 -13.52 -6.37 -9.95
N GLN A 132 -12.65 -5.36 -9.88
CA GLN A 132 -11.19 -5.53 -9.97
C GLN A 132 -10.58 -6.30 -8.79
N LEU A 133 -11.31 -6.42 -7.68
CA LEU A 133 -10.85 -7.08 -6.45
C LEU A 133 -11.60 -8.39 -6.16
N ASN A 134 -12.44 -8.85 -7.09
CA ASN A 134 -13.14 -10.13 -6.97
C ASN A 134 -12.22 -11.36 -7.03
N SER A 135 -10.95 -11.18 -7.43
CA SER A 135 -9.96 -12.27 -7.37
C SER A 135 -9.40 -12.49 -5.96
N VAL A 136 -9.48 -11.47 -5.10
CA VAL A 136 -8.97 -11.54 -3.73
C VAL A 136 -9.78 -12.59 -2.96
N ASP A 137 -9.08 -13.57 -2.37
CA ASP A 137 -9.71 -14.55 -1.50
C ASP A 137 -10.45 -13.84 -0.35
N PRO A 138 -11.79 -13.94 -0.27
CA PRO A 138 -12.56 -13.28 0.77
C PRO A 138 -12.15 -13.70 2.18
N LEU A 139 -11.65 -14.93 2.34
CA LEU A 139 -11.24 -15.47 3.63
C LEU A 139 -9.97 -14.80 4.16
N SER A 140 -9.08 -14.34 3.27
CA SER A 140 -7.83 -13.67 3.64
C SER A 140 -8.07 -12.33 4.35
N VAL A 141 -9.18 -11.65 4.06
CA VAL A 141 -9.53 -10.34 4.59
C VAL A 141 -10.35 -10.44 5.88
N LEU A 142 -10.95 -11.60 6.19
CA LEU A 142 -11.77 -11.80 7.39
C LEU A 142 -11.07 -11.45 8.71
N PRO A 143 -9.80 -11.84 8.95
CA PRO A 143 -9.11 -11.50 10.19
C PRO A 143 -8.99 -9.99 10.39
N ALA A 144 -8.88 -9.23 9.29
CA ALA A 144 -8.78 -7.78 9.34
C ALA A 144 -10.12 -7.11 9.71
N LEU A 145 -11.24 -7.68 9.27
CA LEU A 145 -12.59 -7.18 9.56
C LEU A 145 -13.03 -7.48 11.00
N ASN A 146 -12.49 -8.54 11.60
CA ASN A 146 -12.76 -8.92 12.98
C ASN A 146 -11.93 -8.07 13.97
N SER A 147 -12.24 -6.77 14.03
CA SER A 147 -11.57 -5.84 14.95
C SER A 147 -12.26 -5.85 16.33
N PRO A 148 -11.52 -6.06 17.44
CA PRO A 148 -12.07 -6.07 18.79
C PRO A 148 -12.62 -4.71 19.27
N ARG A 149 -12.34 -3.61 18.53
CA ARG A 149 -12.84 -2.26 18.79
C ARG A 149 -13.81 -1.76 17.71
N ALA A 150 -14.50 -2.66 17.01
CA ALA A 150 -15.40 -2.29 15.92
C ALA A 150 -16.55 -1.38 16.39
N SER A 151 -16.65 -0.17 15.81
CA SER A 151 -17.82 0.70 15.95
C SER A 151 -19.05 0.08 15.26
N LEU A 152 -20.23 0.69 15.40
CA LEU A 152 -21.41 0.25 14.67
C LEU A 152 -21.18 0.29 13.14
N GLU A 153 -20.47 1.31 12.65
CA GLU A 153 -20.12 1.47 11.24
C GLU A 153 -19.20 0.35 10.74
N HIS A 154 -18.18 -0.03 11.52
CA HIS A 154 -17.32 -1.16 11.18
C HIS A 154 -18.12 -2.45 11.06
N ARG A 155 -19.09 -2.67 11.96
CA ARG A 155 -19.95 -3.86 11.90
C ARG A 155 -20.87 -3.85 10.69
N SER A 156 -21.49 -2.71 10.36
CA SER A 156 -22.35 -2.62 9.17
C SER A 156 -21.57 -2.80 7.88
N GLU A 157 -20.38 -2.22 7.76
CA GLU A 157 -19.54 -2.38 6.58
C GLU A 157 -18.95 -3.79 6.48
N ALA A 158 -18.61 -4.43 7.60
CA ALA A 158 -18.20 -5.84 7.62
C ALA A 158 -19.35 -6.75 7.12
N ILE A 159 -20.59 -6.53 7.58
CA ILE A 159 -21.76 -7.28 7.11
C ILE A 159 -21.96 -7.06 5.60
N ARG A 160 -21.88 -5.81 5.14
CA ARG A 160 -22.00 -5.46 3.72
C ARG A 160 -20.97 -6.18 2.85
N TYR A 161 -19.72 -6.28 3.32
CA TYR A 161 -18.68 -7.04 2.64
C TYR A 161 -18.98 -8.54 2.62
N LEU A 162 -19.38 -9.13 3.76
CA LEU A 162 -19.70 -10.55 3.87
C LEU A 162 -20.87 -10.95 2.98
N GLU A 163 -21.93 -10.14 2.92
CA GLU A 163 -23.07 -10.37 2.02
C GLU A 163 -22.68 -10.36 0.55
N HIS A 164 -21.67 -9.57 0.18
CA HIS A 164 -21.13 -9.56 -1.17
C HIS A 164 -20.26 -10.79 -1.43
N ALA A 165 -19.36 -11.14 -0.50
CA ALA A 165 -18.51 -12.32 -0.60
C ALA A 165 -19.34 -13.60 -0.79
N VAL A 166 -20.42 -13.77 -0.02
CA VAL A 166 -21.33 -14.92 -0.15
C VAL A 166 -22.04 -14.95 -1.52
N ARG A 167 -22.43 -13.79 -2.06
CA ARG A 167 -23.10 -13.70 -3.37
C ARG A 167 -22.18 -14.03 -4.54
N HIS A 168 -20.89 -13.70 -4.42
CA HIS A 168 -19.92 -13.83 -5.51
C HIS A 168 -19.03 -15.08 -5.40
N HIS A 169 -18.94 -15.71 -4.22
CA HIS A 169 -18.19 -16.94 -3.99
C HIS A 169 -19.10 -18.04 -3.42
N PRO A 170 -19.95 -18.67 -4.26
CA PRO A 170 -20.85 -19.75 -3.82
C PRO A 170 -20.10 -20.97 -3.31
N GLU A 171 -18.80 -21.12 -3.64
CA GLU A 171 -17.92 -22.18 -3.15
C GLU A 171 -17.75 -22.14 -1.62
N LEU A 172 -17.87 -20.95 -1.01
CA LEU A 172 -17.83 -20.79 0.45
C LEU A 172 -19.08 -21.38 1.15
N MET A 173 -20.18 -21.58 0.42
CA MET A 173 -21.42 -22.17 0.94
C MET A 173 -21.42 -23.71 0.82
N GLY A 174 -20.43 -24.31 0.15
CA GLY A 174 -20.47 -25.69 -0.32
C GLY A 174 -19.27 -26.55 0.05
N ARG A 175 -19.07 -26.83 1.35
CA ARG A 175 -18.40 -28.06 1.80
C ARG A 175 -19.36 -29.02 2.51
N SER A 176 -20.60 -29.11 1.99
CA SER A 176 -21.61 -30.10 2.38
C SER A 176 -22.00 -31.06 1.25
N ALA A 177 -21.34 -31.02 0.09
CA ALA A 177 -21.72 -31.81 -1.10
C ALA A 177 -20.96 -33.14 -1.29
N ASP A 178 -20.09 -33.56 -0.37
CA ASP A 178 -19.34 -34.83 -0.49
C ASP A 178 -19.89 -35.96 0.42
N ALA A 179 -21.10 -35.85 0.94
CA ALA A 179 -21.73 -36.91 1.74
C ALA A 179 -22.74 -37.78 0.96
N SER A 180 -22.72 -37.71 -0.38
CA SER A 180 -23.72 -38.39 -1.22
C SER A 180 -23.18 -39.50 -2.13
N ASP A 181 -21.89 -39.83 -2.06
CA ASP A 181 -21.27 -40.83 -2.96
C ASP A 181 -20.81 -42.11 -2.25
N GLU A 182 -21.35 -42.39 -1.06
CA GLU A 182 -21.11 -43.64 -0.31
C GLU A 182 -22.37 -44.54 -0.25
N ALA A 183 -23.24 -44.43 -1.24
CA ALA A 183 -24.50 -45.20 -1.31
C ALA A 183 -24.73 -45.88 -2.67
N ASP A 184 -23.70 -46.41 -3.34
CA ASP A 184 -23.95 -47.41 -4.41
C ASP A 184 -22.75 -48.32 -4.74
N ALA A 185 -22.10 -48.93 -3.74
CA ALA A 185 -21.16 -50.03 -3.99
C ALA A 185 -21.15 -51.02 -2.82
N GLY A 186 -22.03 -52.02 -2.86
CA GLY A 186 -21.90 -53.19 -1.99
C GLY A 186 -23.20 -53.93 -1.70
N ALA A 187 -23.92 -54.36 -2.74
CA ALA A 187 -24.82 -55.50 -2.67
C ALA A 187 -24.14 -56.70 -3.37
#